data_AF-A0A923WQI8-F1
#
_entry.id   AF-A0A923WQI8-F1
#
_cell.length_a   1.000
_cell.length_b   1.000
_cell.length_c   1.000
_cell.angle_alpha   90.00
_cell.angle_beta   90.00
_cell.angle_gamma   90.00
#
_symmetry.space_group_name_H-M   'P 1'
#
loop_
_entity.id
_entity.type
_entity.pdbx_description
1 polymer ?
#
loop_
_entity_poly.entity_id
_entity_poly.type
_entity_poly.pdbx_seq_one_letter_code
_entity_poly.pdbx_strand_id
1 'polypeptide(L)' 'MKKNKKRSVKKEEALLFLEDMQKMQFEKDEPTVPISLRIPANIIRSLKAKAKIEDKKYQSLIISYIRKCL' A
#
# COMPACT_ATOMS: atom_id res chain seq x y z
N MET A 1 25.46 10.97 18.39
CA MET A 1 25.31 9.77 17.54
C MET A 1 24.62 8.67 18.37
N LYS A 2 23.34 8.38 18.11
CA LYS A 2 22.60 7.32 18.83
C LYS A 2 23.04 5.95 18.28
N LYS A 3 23.63 5.12 19.13
CA LYS A 3 23.99 3.73 18.80
C LYS A 3 22.71 2.94 18.49
N ASN A 4 22.55 2.51 17.24
CA ASN A 4 21.53 1.53 16.89
C ASN A 4 21.86 0.22 17.62
N LYS A 5 21.12 -0.08 18.70
CA LYS A 5 21.08 -1.42 19.29
C LYS A 5 20.55 -2.36 18.21
N LYS A 6 21.42 -3.17 17.61
CA LYS A 6 21.03 -4.33 16.79
C LYS A 6 20.20 -5.24 17.69
N ARG A 7 18.87 -5.21 17.55
CA ARG A 7 18.01 -6.23 18.13
C ARG A 7 18.38 -7.53 17.43
N SER A 8 18.95 -8.48 18.16
CA SER A 8 19.22 -9.82 17.65
C SER A 8 17.88 -10.49 17.42
N VAL A 9 17.42 -10.53 16.17
CA VAL A 9 16.25 -11.32 15.78
C VAL A 9 16.57 -12.78 16.08
N LYS A 10 15.69 -13.47 16.83
CA LYS A 10 15.90 -14.90 17.09
C LYS A 10 15.82 -15.65 15.76
N LYS A 11 16.66 -16.68 15.57
CA LYS A 11 16.71 -17.43 14.30
C LYS A 11 15.34 -17.99 13.89
N GLU A 12 14.54 -18.39 14.88
CA GLU A 12 13.16 -18.87 14.72
C GLU A 12 12.22 -17.78 14.18
N GLU A 13 12.31 -16.55 14.69
CA GLU A 13 11.51 -15.41 14.23
C GLU A 13 11.88 -15.02 12.79
N ALA A 14 13.16 -15.13 12.42
CA ALA A 14 13.60 -14.91 11.04
C ALA A 14 13.08 -15.99 10.09
N LEU A 15 12.98 -17.24 10.55
CA LEU A 15 12.46 -18.36 9.75
C LEU A 15 10.97 -18.21 9.49
N LEU A 16 10.19 -17.91 10.54
CA LEU A 16 8.76 -17.60 10.45
C LEU A 16 8.50 -16.42 9.50
N PHE A 17 9.30 -15.36 9.60
CA PHE A 17 9.18 -14.22 8.69
C PHE A 17 9.41 -14.59 7.21
N LEU A 18 10.38 -15.46 6.93
CA LEU A 18 10.64 -15.93 5.56
C LEU A 18 9.50 -16.81 5.03
N GLU A 19 8.94 -17.67 5.88
CA GLU A 19 7.77 -18.49 5.54
C GLU A 19 6.53 -17.62 5.26
N ASP A 20 6.28 -16.62 6.09
CA ASP A 20 5.17 -15.68 5.92
C ASP A 20 5.35 -14.82 4.64
N MET A 21 6.59 -14.41 4.33
CA MET A 21 6.90 -13.74 3.06
C MET A 21 6.62 -14.61 1.84
N GLN A 22 6.96 -15.89 1.91
CA GLN A 22 6.64 -16.82 0.83
C GLN A 22 5.13 -17.00 0.69
N LYS A 23 4.40 -17.20 1.79
CA LYS A 23 2.93 -17.31 1.75
C LYS A 23 2.27 -16.08 1.14
N MET A 24 2.68 -14.88 1.51
CA MET A 24 2.17 -13.62 0.94
C MET A 24 2.39 -13.49 -0.57
N GLN A 25 3.37 -14.18 -1.16
CA GLN A 25 3.60 -14.17 -2.61
C GLN A 25 2.57 -15.04 -3.36
N PHE A 26 2.11 -16.12 -2.73
CA PHE A 26 1.21 -17.11 -3.34
C PHE A 26 -0.26 -16.90 -2.97
N GLU A 27 -0.53 -16.45 -1.74
CA GLU A 27 -1.86 -16.11 -1.23
C GLU A 27 -2.15 -14.62 -1.51
N LYS A 28 -2.46 -14.30 -2.77
CA LYS A 28 -3.10 -13.01 -3.08
C LYS A 28 -4.56 -13.11 -2.66
N ASP A 29 -4.94 -12.40 -1.60
CA ASP A 29 -6.31 -12.37 -1.05
C ASP A 29 -7.38 -12.15 -2.14
N GLU A 30 -7.10 -11.33 -3.15
CA GLU A 30 -7.97 -11.12 -4.31
C GLU A 30 -7.15 -10.94 -5.61
N PRO A 31 -7.61 -11.49 -6.75
CA PRO A 31 -7.02 -11.20 -8.04
C PRO A 31 -7.15 -9.71 -8.36
N THR A 32 -6.03 -9.01 -8.37
CA THR A 32 -5.98 -7.58 -8.73
C THR A 32 -5.95 -7.44 -10.24
N VAL A 33 -7.05 -6.95 -10.81
CA VAL A 33 -7.16 -6.68 -12.24
C VAL A 33 -6.85 -5.19 -12.50
N PRO A 34 -5.99 -4.86 -13.48
CA PRO A 34 -5.80 -3.47 -13.86
C PRO A 34 -7.09 -2.91 -14.48
N ILE A 35 -7.58 -1.79 -13.94
CA ILE A 35 -8.74 -1.06 -14.48
C ILE A 35 -8.29 0.26 -15.10
N SER A 36 -8.85 0.61 -16.25
CA SER A 36 -8.69 1.92 -16.88
C SER A 36 -9.94 2.76 -16.62
N LEU A 37 -9.75 3.94 -16.02
CA LEU A 37 -10.85 4.85 -15.67
C LEU A 37 -10.63 6.20 -16.34
N ARG A 38 -11.67 6.72 -17.00
CA ARG A 38 -11.68 8.11 -17.48
C ARG A 38 -12.18 9.02 -16.38
N ILE A 39 -11.32 9.92 -15.90
CA ILE A 39 -11.65 10.87 -14.85
C ILE A 39 -11.55 12.29 -15.42
N PRO A 40 -12.57 13.15 -15.25
CA PRO A 40 -12.52 14.56 -15.64
C PRO A 40 -11.30 15.29 -15.04
N ALA A 41 -10.71 16.19 -15.83
CA ALA A 41 -9.47 16.87 -15.48
C ALA A 41 -9.56 17.73 -14.21
N ASN A 42 -10.71 18.37 -13.99
CA ASN A 42 -11.01 19.14 -12.77
C ASN A 42 -11.01 18.23 -11.52
N ILE A 43 -11.62 17.05 -11.60
CA ILE A 43 -11.67 16.09 -10.49
C ILE A 43 -10.26 15.56 -10.17
N ILE A 44 -9.48 15.19 -11.19
CA ILE A 44 -8.08 14.77 -11.02
C ILE A 44 -7.27 15.86 -10.30
N ARG A 45 -7.45 17.12 -10.70
CA ARG A 45 -6.73 18.25 -10.10
C ARG A 45 -7.04 18.39 -8.61
N SER A 46 -8.32 18.34 -8.24
CA SER A 46 -8.76 18.41 -6.83
C SER A 46 -8.23 17.23 -6.01
N LEU A 47 -8.24 16.02 -6.57
CA LEU A 47 -7.70 14.83 -5.90
C LEU A 47 -6.19 14.94 -5.65
N LYS A 48 -5.43 15.44 -6.62
CA LYS A 48 -3.99 15.68 -6.47
C LYS A 48 -3.70 16.72 -5.39
N ALA A 49 -4.47 17.81 -5.35
CA ALA A 49 -4.34 18.84 -4.32
C ALA A 49 -4.60 18.27 -2.92
N LYS A 50 -5.67 17.50 -2.75
CA LYS A 50 -6.00 16.83 -1.49
C LYS A 50 -4.93 15.82 -1.07
N ALA A 51 -4.45 14.99 -2.00
CA ALA A 51 -3.34 14.06 -1.77
C ALA A 51 -2.08 14.76 -1.26
N LYS A 52 -1.76 15.94 -1.79
CA LYS A 52 -0.62 16.74 -1.34
C LYS A 52 -0.79 17.24 0.10
N ILE A 53 -2.02 17.60 0.50
CA ILE A 53 -2.32 18.04 1.87
C ILE A 53 -2.22 16.88 2.86
N GLU A 54 -2.67 15.68 2.45
CA GLU A 54 -2.65 14.48 3.29
C GLU A 54 -1.34 13.67 3.24
N ASP A 55 -0.32 14.14 2.50
CA ASP A 55 0.93 13.44 2.23
C ASP A 55 0.73 11.99 1.71
N LYS A 56 -0.20 11.83 0.77
CA LYS A 56 -0.55 10.53 0.16
C LYS A 56 -0.44 10.58 -1.35
N LYS A 57 -0.31 9.42 -1.98
CA LYS A 57 -0.45 9.29 -3.44
C LYS A 57 -1.91 9.47 -3.83
N TYR A 58 -2.18 10.25 -4.88
CA TYR A 58 -3.56 10.50 -5.34
C TYR A 58 -4.27 9.21 -5.81
N GLN A 59 -3.52 8.22 -6.32
CA GLN A 59 -4.07 6.91 -6.68
C GLN A 59 -4.62 6.17 -5.46
N SER A 60 -3.98 6.30 -4.29
CA SER A 60 -4.47 5.70 -3.04
C SER A 60 -5.80 6.30 -2.60
N LEU A 61 -5.98 7.62 -2.78
CA LEU A 61 -7.27 8.26 -2.55
C LEU A 61 -8.35 7.74 -3.51
N ILE A 62 -8.03 7.62 -4.81
CA ILE A 62 -8.96 7.07 -5.82
C ILE A 62 -9.39 5.65 -5.44
N ILE A 63 -8.45 4.77 -5.09
CA ILE A 63 -8.74 3.39 -4.67
C ILE A 63 -9.63 3.41 -3.42
N SER A 64 -9.34 4.27 -2.44
CA SER A 64 -10.14 4.38 -1.22
C SER A 64 -11.58 4.81 -1.49
N TYR A 65 -11.80 5.69 -2.48
CA TYR A 65 -13.13 6.12 -2.86
C TYR A 65 -13.89 5.01 -3.58
N ILE A 66 -13.23 4.30 -4.49
CA ILE A 66 -13.83 3.16 -5.19
C ILE A 66 -14.26 2.09 -4.18
N ARG A 67 -13.39 1.74 -3.22
CA ARG A 67 -13.69 0.74 -2.17
C ARG A 67 -14.78 1.15 -1.18
N LYS A 68 -15.06 2.45 -1.02
CA LYS A 68 -16.13 2.94 -0.16
C LYS A 68 -17.49 2.97 -0.86
N CYS A 69 -17.50 2.94 -2.19
CA CYS A 69 -18.70 2.98 -3.00
C CYS A 69 -19.11 1.60 -3.56
N LEU A 70 -18.26 0.59 -3.39
CA LEU A 70 -18.58 -0.82 -3.53
C LEU A 70 -19.02 -1.37 -2.16
#